data_AF-A0AAN7US12-F1
#
_entry.id   AF-A0AAN7US12-F1
#
_cell.length_a   1.000
_cell.length_b   1.000
_cell.length_c   1.000
_cell.angle_alpha   90.00
_cell.angle_beta   90.00
_cell.angle_gamma   90.00
#
_symmetry.space_group_name_H-M   'P 1'
#
loop_
_entity.id
_entity.type
_entity.pdbx_description
1 polymer ?
#
loop_
_entity_poly.entity_id
_entity_poly.type
_entity_poly.pdbx_seq_one_letter_code
_entity_poly.pdbx_strand_id
1 'polypeptide(L)'
;MEKDRWVSVLKVIIYTVKFLAGQNLSFRGKNSKLYDQQNGNFLKLIETIAKFNDTISDHITRINRNPSNMPHYLGAHIQNELISLLGQKIRHEIISLLKVSKYYSIILDSTPDLSHQDQLTVIVRFLLLNNESKQIEIREHFLGFISISDSTGQGLTNVLLDFLETHNIPLGQRFPTCGPRTPGGPRAYVWWSAVPYTSRNYYAY
;
A
#
# COMPACT_ATOMS: atom_id res chain seq x y z
N MET A 1 -30.62 -10.58 -9.27
CA MET A 1 -31.30 -10.20 -8.02
C MET A 1 -30.36 -10.34 -6.80
N GLU A 2 -29.99 -11.55 -6.36
CA GLU A 2 -29.09 -11.70 -5.20
C GLU A 2 -27.61 -11.41 -5.52
N LYS A 3 -27.14 -11.79 -6.71
CA LYS A 3 -25.78 -11.44 -7.19
C LYS A 3 -25.55 -9.93 -7.21
N ASP A 4 -26.50 -9.18 -7.75
CA ASP A 4 -26.41 -7.72 -7.89
C ASP A 4 -26.39 -7.03 -6.52
N ARG A 5 -27.15 -7.58 -5.56
CA ARG A 5 -27.12 -7.15 -4.16
C ARG A 5 -25.71 -7.30 -3.57
N TRP A 6 -25.10 -8.47 -3.71
CA TRP A 6 -23.72 -8.70 -3.22
C TRP A 6 -22.69 -7.80 -3.90
N VAL A 7 -22.82 -7.58 -5.22
CA VAL A 7 -21.96 -6.64 -5.94
C VAL A 7 -22.10 -5.23 -5.37
N SER A 8 -23.31 -4.78 -5.07
CA SER A 8 -23.57 -3.47 -4.44
C SER A 8 -22.94 -3.38 -3.04
N VAL A 9 -23.15 -4.39 -2.19
CA VAL A 9 -22.57 -4.46 -0.83
C VAL A 9 -21.03 -4.41 -0.89
N LEU A 10 -20.42 -5.25 -1.72
CA LEU A 10 -18.95 -5.29 -1.87
C LEU A 10 -18.39 -3.98 -2.42
N LYS A 11 -19.07 -3.32 -3.36
CA LYS A 11 -18.67 -2.00 -3.83
C LYS A 11 -18.60 -1.01 -2.68
N VAL A 12 -19.66 -0.92 -1.86
CA VAL A 12 -19.69 -0.02 -0.71
C VAL A 12 -18.55 -0.32 0.25
N ILE A 13 -18.34 -1.60 0.60
CA ILE A 13 -17.23 -2.01 1.48
C ILE A 13 -15.87 -1.59 0.91
N ILE A 14 -15.61 -1.83 -0.38
CA ILE A 14 -14.35 -1.45 -1.03
C ILE A 14 -14.17 0.07 -1.03
N TYR A 15 -15.22 0.85 -1.32
CA TYR A 15 -15.15 2.31 -1.26
C TYR A 15 -14.91 2.83 0.15
N THR A 16 -15.52 2.22 1.18
CA THR A 16 -15.24 2.52 2.59
C THR A 16 -13.77 2.28 2.90
N VAL A 17 -13.21 1.13 2.49
CA VAL A 17 -11.78 0.84 2.70
C VAL A 17 -10.89 1.86 2.00
N LYS A 18 -11.18 2.17 0.73
CA LYS A 18 -10.42 3.17 -0.05
C LYS A 18 -10.47 4.56 0.59
N PHE A 19 -11.64 4.97 1.08
CA PHE A 19 -11.83 6.27 1.73
C PHE A 19 -10.99 6.36 3.01
N LEU A 20 -11.12 5.38 3.91
CA LEU A 20 -10.38 5.39 5.18
C LEU A 20 -8.87 5.33 4.96
N ALA A 21 -8.40 4.47 4.05
CA ALA A 21 -6.99 4.40 3.68
C ALA A 21 -6.49 5.72 3.08
N GLY A 22 -7.24 6.31 2.16
CA GLY A 22 -6.85 7.58 1.50
C GLY A 22 -6.89 8.80 2.42
N GLN A 23 -7.59 8.73 3.56
CA GLN A 23 -7.64 9.79 4.57
C GLN A 23 -6.78 9.48 5.80
N ASN A 24 -6.01 8.39 5.79
CA ASN A 24 -5.24 7.90 6.95
C ASN A 24 -6.08 7.72 8.22
N LEU A 25 -7.35 7.33 8.08
CA LEU A 25 -8.25 7.12 9.21
C LEU A 25 -8.14 5.69 9.73
N SER A 26 -8.19 5.54 11.05
CA SER A 26 -8.24 4.21 11.68
C SER A 26 -9.48 3.46 11.23
N PHE A 27 -9.34 2.18 10.90
CA PHE A 27 -10.47 1.34 10.46
C PHE A 27 -11.28 0.82 11.65
N ARG A 28 -10.56 0.46 12.70
CA ARG A 28 -11.06 -0.28 13.87
C ARG A 28 -11.26 0.64 15.07
N GLY A 29 -12.19 0.23 15.93
CA GLY A 29 -12.46 0.84 17.22
C GLY A 29 -12.18 -0.15 18.34
N LYS A 30 -12.74 0.10 19.53
CA LYS A 30 -12.58 -0.80 20.69
C LYS A 30 -13.32 -2.12 20.52
N ASN A 31 -14.36 -2.14 19.68
CA ASN A 31 -15.09 -3.36 19.34
C ASN A 31 -15.51 -3.37 17.86
N SER A 32 -16.06 -4.50 17.43
CA SER A 32 -16.54 -4.73 16.06
C SER A 32 -18.06 -4.96 15.99
N LYS A 33 -18.82 -4.37 16.93
CA LYS A 33 -20.28 -4.51 17.01
C LYS A 33 -20.96 -3.40 16.21
N LEU A 34 -21.96 -3.75 15.40
CA LEU A 34 -22.77 -2.77 14.68
C LEU A 34 -23.59 -1.92 15.66
N TYR A 35 -23.68 -0.63 15.36
CA TYR A 35 -24.35 0.42 16.12
C TYR A 35 -23.83 0.66 17.55
N ASP A 36 -22.71 0.05 17.93
CA ASP A 36 -22.05 0.36 19.20
C ASP A 36 -21.28 1.68 19.11
N GLN A 37 -21.32 2.50 20.16
CA GLN A 37 -20.66 3.82 20.18
C GLN A 37 -19.13 3.72 19.99
N GLN A 38 -18.52 2.63 20.44
CA GLN A 38 -17.06 2.46 20.44
C GLN A 38 -16.57 1.60 19.26
N ASN A 39 -17.42 1.34 18.27
CA ASN A 39 -17.00 0.64 17.06
C ASN A 39 -16.14 1.52 16.15
N GLY A 40 -15.45 0.89 15.19
CA GLY A 40 -14.47 1.57 14.33
C GLY A 40 -15.09 2.42 13.23
N ASN A 41 -14.30 3.33 12.65
CA ASN A 41 -14.74 4.21 11.56
C ASN A 41 -15.27 3.43 10.35
N PHE A 42 -14.77 2.22 10.11
CA PHE A 42 -15.29 1.34 9.08
C PHE A 42 -16.78 1.03 9.29
N LEU A 43 -17.16 0.58 10.50
CA LEU A 43 -18.56 0.28 10.80
C LEU A 43 -19.40 1.56 10.87
N LYS A 44 -18.86 2.66 11.41
CA LYS A 44 -19.55 3.97 11.41
C LYS A 44 -19.89 4.47 10.03
N LEU A 45 -18.98 4.33 9.07
CA LEU A 45 -19.23 4.76 7.71
C LEU A 45 -20.27 3.87 7.02
N ILE A 46 -20.21 2.55 7.24
CA ILE A 46 -21.22 1.60 6.74
C ILE A 46 -22.61 1.90 7.33
N GLU A 47 -22.71 2.13 8.64
CA GLU A 47 -23.95 2.54 9.33
C GLU A 47 -24.49 3.86 8.78
N THR A 48 -23.61 4.80 8.46
CA THR A 48 -23.99 6.10 7.89
C THR A 48 -24.54 5.93 6.48
N ILE A 49 -23.89 5.12 5.63
CA ILE A 49 -24.36 4.82 4.28
C ILE A 49 -25.70 4.08 4.31
N ALA A 50 -25.92 3.19 5.29
CA ALA A 50 -27.17 2.47 5.46
C ALA A 50 -28.40 3.38 5.64
N LYS A 51 -28.22 4.60 6.17
CA LYS A 51 -29.32 5.59 6.31
C LYS A 51 -29.88 6.07 4.98
N PHE A 52 -29.12 5.94 3.89
CA PHE A 52 -29.47 6.44 2.56
C PHE A 52 -29.39 5.36 1.48
N ASN A 53 -29.12 4.11 1.86
CA ASN A 53 -28.96 3.00 0.93
C ASN A 53 -29.69 1.75 1.44
N ASP A 54 -30.83 1.46 0.82
CA ASP A 54 -31.70 0.33 1.19
C ASP A 54 -30.99 -1.02 1.11
N THR A 55 -30.06 -1.19 0.16
CA THR A 55 -29.31 -2.45 0.01
C THR A 55 -28.38 -2.69 1.20
N ILE A 56 -27.73 -1.65 1.70
CA ILE A 56 -26.86 -1.74 2.87
C ILE A 56 -27.69 -1.85 4.16
N SER A 57 -28.81 -1.13 4.24
CA SER A 57 -29.76 -1.23 5.35
C SER A 57 -30.32 -2.65 5.51
N ASP A 58 -30.79 -3.25 4.41
CA ASP A 58 -31.24 -4.64 4.38
C ASP A 58 -30.10 -5.60 4.74
N HIS A 59 -28.89 -5.36 4.22
CA HIS A 59 -27.73 -6.18 4.57
C HIS A 59 -27.46 -6.19 6.08
N ILE A 60 -27.44 -5.02 6.72
CA ILE A 60 -27.26 -4.90 8.18
C ILE A 60 -28.40 -5.59 8.94
N THR A 61 -29.64 -5.44 8.49
CA THR A 61 -30.80 -6.07 9.11
C THR A 61 -30.70 -7.59 9.06
N ARG A 62 -30.24 -8.16 7.92
CA ARG A 62 -30.02 -9.61 7.79
C ARG A 62 -28.93 -10.11 8.75
N ILE A 63 -27.86 -9.33 8.94
CA ILE A 63 -26.79 -9.65 9.92
C ILE A 63 -27.38 -9.75 11.32
N ASN A 64 -28.16 -8.74 11.72
CA ASN A 64 -28.74 -8.70 13.06
C ASN A 64 -29.77 -9.83 13.31
N ARG A 65 -30.48 -10.28 12.26
CA ARG A 65 -31.43 -11.39 12.35
C ARG A 65 -30.76 -12.76 12.49
N ASN A 66 -29.63 -12.97 11.81
CA ASN A 66 -28.92 -14.26 11.82
C ASN A 66 -27.39 -14.05 11.90
N PRO A 67 -26.87 -13.60 13.05
CA PRO A 67 -25.47 -13.21 13.19
C PRO A 67 -24.48 -14.37 12.97
N SER A 68 -24.90 -15.61 13.24
CA SER A 68 -24.03 -16.80 13.17
C SER A 68 -24.02 -17.52 11.82
N ASN A 69 -24.99 -17.24 10.93
CA ASN A 69 -25.27 -18.08 9.76
C ASN A 69 -25.06 -17.39 8.40
N MET A 70 -24.56 -16.14 8.37
CA MET A 70 -24.39 -15.40 7.12
C MET A 70 -23.02 -14.73 7.02
N PRO A 71 -22.24 -14.97 5.93
CA PRO A 71 -21.01 -14.24 5.68
C PRO A 71 -21.35 -12.77 5.41
N HIS A 72 -20.91 -11.87 6.30
CA HIS A 72 -21.33 -10.48 6.27
C HIS A 72 -20.26 -9.49 5.80
N TYR A 73 -19.01 -9.93 5.59
CA TYR A 73 -17.92 -9.11 5.04
C TYR A 73 -17.56 -7.82 5.80
N LEU A 74 -18.20 -7.53 6.93
CA LEU A 74 -17.88 -6.39 7.80
C LEU A 74 -16.84 -6.70 8.88
N GLY A 75 -16.45 -7.97 9.02
CA GLY A 75 -15.52 -8.43 10.05
C GLY A 75 -14.07 -7.98 9.81
N ALA A 76 -13.28 -7.93 10.89
CA ALA A 76 -11.90 -7.47 10.87
C ALA A 76 -10.98 -8.29 9.93
N HIS A 77 -11.24 -9.60 9.79
CA HIS A 77 -10.51 -10.47 8.87
C HIS A 77 -10.68 -10.03 7.42
N ILE A 78 -11.93 -9.80 6.98
CA ILE A 78 -12.24 -9.37 5.62
C ILE A 78 -11.69 -7.97 5.35
N GLN A 79 -11.74 -7.07 6.34
CA GLN A 79 -11.10 -5.76 6.22
C GLN A 79 -9.60 -5.91 5.91
N ASN A 80 -8.88 -6.75 6.66
CA ASN A 80 -7.46 -7.00 6.43
C ASN A 80 -7.18 -7.61 5.06
N GLU A 81 -8.00 -8.56 4.63
CA GLU A 81 -7.91 -9.18 3.31
C GLU A 81 -8.07 -8.13 2.20
N LEU A 82 -9.10 -7.29 2.28
CA LEU A 82 -9.34 -6.22 1.30
C LEU A 82 -8.21 -5.19 1.28
N ILE A 83 -7.70 -4.79 2.45
CA ILE A 83 -6.55 -3.88 2.55
C ILE A 83 -5.33 -4.52 1.87
N SER A 84 -5.07 -5.80 2.13
CA SER A 84 -3.96 -6.54 1.52
C SER A 84 -4.12 -6.62 -0.01
N LEU A 85 -5.30 -6.99 -0.52
CA LEU A 85 -5.58 -7.08 -1.95
C LEU A 85 -5.45 -5.73 -2.65
N LEU A 86 -5.97 -4.66 -2.06
CA LEU A 86 -5.84 -3.31 -2.60
C LEU A 86 -4.37 -2.85 -2.60
N GLY A 87 -3.65 -3.07 -1.50
CA GLY A 87 -2.24 -2.75 -1.39
C GLY A 87 -1.40 -3.51 -2.41
N GLN A 88 -1.65 -4.81 -2.60
CA GLN A 88 -1.01 -5.62 -3.64
C GLN A 88 -1.33 -5.09 -5.04
N LYS A 89 -2.58 -4.76 -5.34
CA LYS A 89 -2.99 -4.25 -6.65
C LYS A 89 -2.29 -2.92 -6.97
N ILE A 90 -2.23 -2.01 -6.00
CA ILE A 90 -1.53 -0.72 -6.14
C ILE A 90 -0.03 -0.96 -6.36
N ARG A 91 0.60 -1.82 -5.56
CA ARG A 91 2.03 -2.15 -5.70
C ARG A 91 2.33 -2.76 -7.06
N HIS A 92 1.51 -3.69 -7.53
CA HIS A 92 1.66 -4.29 -8.85
C HIS A 92 1.59 -3.24 -9.97
N GLU A 93 0.66 -2.28 -9.88
CA GLU A 93 0.53 -1.20 -10.86
C GLU A 93 1.79 -0.31 -10.88
N ILE A 94 2.30 0.07 -9.70
CA ILE A 94 3.53 0.86 -9.57
C ILE A 94 4.70 0.10 -10.19
N ILE A 95 4.86 -1.19 -9.89
CA ILE A 95 5.93 -2.02 -10.43
C ILE A 95 5.79 -2.18 -11.95
N SER A 96 4.58 -2.34 -12.49
CA SER A 96 4.40 -2.41 -13.95
C SER A 96 4.80 -1.12 -14.64
N LEU A 97 4.46 0.04 -14.07
CA LEU A 97 4.88 1.35 -14.58
C LEU A 97 6.40 1.54 -14.48
N LEU A 98 7.01 1.09 -13.39
CA LEU A 98 8.45 1.11 -13.20
C LEU A 98 9.17 0.24 -14.23
N LYS A 99 8.66 -0.95 -14.55
CA LYS A 99 9.27 -1.87 -15.54
C LYS A 99 9.30 -1.31 -16.96
N VAL A 100 8.28 -0.53 -17.35
CA VAL A 100 8.26 0.15 -18.66
C VAL A 100 9.04 1.45 -18.65
N SER A 101 9.37 2.00 -17.47
CA SER A 101 10.16 3.22 -17.36
C SER A 101 11.61 2.98 -17.78
N LYS A 102 12.16 3.91 -18.58
CA LYS A 102 13.56 3.81 -19.03
C LYS A 102 14.55 4.12 -17.91
N TYR A 103 14.16 5.00 -16.98
CA TYR A 103 15.00 5.47 -15.89
C TYR A 103 14.21 5.45 -14.59
N TYR A 104 14.78 4.83 -13.56
CA TYR A 104 14.27 4.91 -12.20
C TYR A 104 15.41 4.92 -11.19
N SER A 105 15.09 5.39 -10.00
CA SER A 105 15.91 5.28 -8.83
C SER A 105 15.15 4.65 -7.67
N ILE A 106 15.87 3.92 -6.84
CA ILE A 106 15.38 3.41 -5.55
C ILE A 106 15.99 4.29 -4.47
N ILE A 107 15.13 4.82 -3.60
CA ILE A 107 15.49 5.63 -2.45
C ILE A 107 15.23 4.77 -1.22
N LEU A 108 16.24 4.63 -0.36
CA LEU A 108 16.16 3.93 0.91
C LEU A 108 16.35 4.93 2.04
N ASP A 109 15.41 4.91 2.98
CA ASP A 109 15.44 5.73 4.19
C ASP A 109 15.27 4.84 5.43
N SER A 110 16.14 5.04 6.43
CA SER A 110 16.10 4.27 7.67
C SER A 110 15.23 5.00 8.69
N THR A 111 14.16 4.35 9.14
CA THR A 111 13.27 4.89 10.18
C THR A 111 13.24 3.93 11.37
N PRO A 112 13.49 4.40 12.61
CA PRO A 112 13.31 3.56 13.79
C PRO A 112 11.82 3.29 14.01
N ASP A 113 11.42 2.02 14.08
CA ASP A 113 10.03 1.63 14.38
C ASP A 113 9.69 1.85 15.87
N LEU A 114 8.39 1.94 16.18
CA LEU A 114 7.83 2.04 17.53
C LEU A 114 8.28 0.90 18.46
N SER A 115 8.75 -0.20 17.90
CA SER A 115 9.27 -1.39 18.60
C SER A 115 10.80 -1.39 18.80
N HIS A 116 11.51 -0.32 18.46
CA HIS A 116 12.97 -0.21 18.44
C HIS A 116 13.68 -1.16 17.46
N GLN A 117 12.97 -1.65 16.43
CA GLN A 117 13.59 -2.35 15.30
C GLN A 117 13.79 -1.38 14.14
N ASP A 118 14.99 -1.40 13.53
CA ASP A 118 15.26 -0.58 12.36
C ASP A 118 14.48 -1.12 11.15
N GLN A 119 13.83 -0.23 10.41
CA GLN A 119 13.16 -0.56 9.15
C GLN A 119 13.67 0.35 8.03
N LEU A 120 13.84 -0.22 6.83
CA LEU A 120 14.09 0.54 5.62
C LEU A 120 12.77 0.83 4.91
N THR A 121 12.50 2.10 4.66
CA THR A 121 11.47 2.56 3.75
C THR A 121 12.00 2.45 2.32
N VAL A 122 11.28 1.74 1.44
CA VAL A 122 11.62 1.62 0.02
C VAL A 122 10.71 2.52 -0.80
N ILE A 123 11.32 3.51 -1.44
CA ILE A 123 10.66 4.43 -2.35
C ILE A 123 11.26 4.25 -3.74
N VAL A 124 10.44 4.27 -4.78
CA VAL A 124 10.88 4.30 -6.18
C VAL A 124 10.48 5.60 -6.83
N ARG A 125 11.42 6.19 -7.55
CA ARG A 125 11.22 7.39 -8.37
C ARG A 125 11.53 7.05 -9.82
N PHE A 126 10.61 7.26 -10.74
CA PHE A 126 10.80 6.90 -12.15
C PHE A 126 10.24 7.94 -13.11
N LEU A 127 10.78 7.93 -14.34
CA LEU A 127 10.38 8.83 -15.42
C LEU A 127 9.38 8.14 -16.35
N LEU A 128 8.21 8.74 -16.53
CA LEU A 128 7.24 8.34 -17.54
C LEU A 128 7.21 9.38 -18.66
N LEU A 129 7.29 8.90 -19.91
CA LEU A 129 7.05 9.75 -21.07
C LEU A 129 5.55 9.74 -21.37
N ASN A 130 4.92 10.91 -21.32
CA ASN A 130 3.58 11.05 -21.85
C ASN A 130 3.67 11.14 -23.38
N ASN A 131 3.14 10.12 -24.07
CA ASN A 131 3.21 10.02 -25.52
C ASN A 131 2.42 11.12 -26.25
N GLU A 132 1.37 11.65 -25.64
CA GLU A 132 0.52 12.69 -26.24
C GLU A 132 1.17 14.06 -26.13
N SER A 133 1.61 14.45 -24.92
CA SER A 133 2.21 15.76 -24.68
C SER A 133 3.71 15.81 -24.97
N LYS A 134 4.36 14.65 -25.17
CA LYS A 134 5.83 14.48 -25.24
C LYS A 134 6.57 15.04 -24.01
N GLN A 135 5.87 15.20 -22.90
CA GLN A 135 6.45 15.68 -21.64
C GLN A 135 6.86 14.51 -20.75
N ILE A 136 7.90 14.74 -19.94
CA ILE A 136 8.38 13.79 -18.95
C ILE A 136 7.64 14.08 -17.63
N GLU A 137 7.01 13.06 -17.09
CA GLU A 137 6.41 13.06 -15.76
C GLU A 137 7.32 12.29 -14.79
N ILE A 138 7.66 12.92 -13.67
CA ILE A 138 8.40 12.27 -12.58
C ILE A 138 7.38 11.73 -11.59
N ARG A 139 7.41 10.42 -11.34
CA ARG A 139 6.57 9.78 -10.32
C ARG A 139 7.41 9.21 -9.20
N GLU A 140 6.92 9.39 -7.98
CA GLU A 140 7.53 8.86 -6.77
C GLU A 140 6.50 8.06 -5.99
N HIS A 141 6.85 6.82 -5.64
CA HIS A 141 5.92 5.89 -5.01
C HIS A 141 6.62 5.06 -3.93
N PHE A 142 5.93 4.91 -2.80
CA PHE A 142 6.30 3.97 -1.75
C PHE A 142 6.00 2.53 -2.18
N LEU A 143 6.93 1.60 -1.95
CA LEU A 143 6.74 0.17 -2.25
C LEU A 143 6.52 -0.68 -1.00
N GLY A 144 7.13 -0.32 0.12
CA GLY A 144 7.06 -1.10 1.34
C GLY A 144 8.16 -0.76 2.33
N PHE A 145 8.05 -1.39 3.50
CA PHE A 145 9.11 -1.42 4.50
C PHE A 145 9.86 -2.74 4.40
N ILE A 146 11.14 -2.74 4.77
CA ILE A 146 11.92 -3.94 4.97
C ILE A 146 12.50 -3.94 6.39
N SER A 147 12.24 -5.00 7.14
CA SER A 147 12.79 -5.17 8.48
C SER A 147 14.30 -5.44 8.40
N ILE A 148 15.07 -4.72 9.22
CA ILE A 148 16.53 -4.85 9.27
C ILE A 148 16.91 -5.63 10.52
N SER A 149 17.64 -6.73 10.34
CA SER A 149 18.32 -7.43 11.44
C SER A 149 19.82 -7.13 11.49
N ASP A 150 20.41 -6.76 10.36
CA ASP A 150 21.83 -6.43 10.20
C ASP A 150 21.97 -5.05 9.54
N SER A 151 22.40 -4.07 10.33
CA SER A 151 22.59 -2.68 9.90
C SER A 151 23.93 -2.42 9.20
N THR A 152 24.75 -3.47 8.98
CA THR A 152 25.95 -3.34 8.16
C THR A 152 25.59 -3.05 6.70
N GLY A 153 26.49 -2.39 5.97
CA GLY A 153 26.26 -2.10 4.54
C GLY A 153 26.01 -3.36 3.69
N GLN A 154 26.59 -4.50 4.07
CA GLN A 154 26.35 -5.78 3.41
C GLN A 154 24.95 -6.32 3.71
N GLY A 155 24.53 -6.31 4.98
CA GLY A 155 23.18 -6.74 5.38
C GLY A 155 22.10 -5.97 4.65
N LEU A 156 22.22 -4.63 4.63
CA LEU A 156 21.27 -3.76 3.93
C LEU A 156 21.25 -3.97 2.42
N THR A 157 22.42 -4.24 1.81
CA THR A 157 22.50 -4.57 0.38
C THR A 157 21.80 -5.88 0.06
N ASN A 158 22.02 -6.93 0.86
CA ASN A 158 21.39 -8.24 0.65
C ASN A 158 19.86 -8.13 0.77
N VAL A 159 19.39 -7.49 1.83
CA VAL A 159 17.96 -7.27 2.08
C VAL A 159 17.30 -6.48 0.94
N LEU A 160 17.98 -5.47 0.39
CA LEU A 160 17.53 -4.77 -0.80
C LEU A 160 17.45 -5.70 -2.03
N LEU A 161 18.50 -6.49 -2.29
CA LEU A 161 18.54 -7.40 -3.44
C LEU A 161 17.41 -8.42 -3.38
N ASP A 162 17.18 -9.02 -2.21
CA ASP A 162 16.08 -9.96 -1.97
C ASP A 162 14.71 -9.31 -2.21
N PHE A 163 14.54 -8.06 -1.77
CA PHE A 163 13.32 -7.31 -2.02
C PHE A 163 13.08 -7.07 -3.51
N LEU A 164 14.12 -6.69 -4.25
CA LEU A 164 14.01 -6.44 -5.70
C LEU A 164 13.74 -7.73 -6.47
N GLU A 165 14.39 -8.83 -6.11
CA GLU A 165 14.17 -10.14 -6.71
C GLU A 165 12.74 -10.64 -6.47
N THR A 166 12.26 -10.56 -5.22
CA THR A 166 10.88 -10.93 -4.85
C THR A 166 9.84 -10.17 -5.69
N HIS A 167 10.11 -8.90 -5.99
CA HIS A 167 9.21 -8.03 -6.77
C HIS A 167 9.50 -8.06 -8.28
N ASN A 168 10.46 -8.87 -8.72
CA ASN A 168 10.94 -8.94 -10.11
C ASN A 168 11.32 -7.56 -10.67
N ILE A 169 11.89 -6.69 -9.84
CA ILE A 169 12.36 -5.37 -10.25
C ILE A 169 13.79 -5.55 -10.76
N PRO A 170 14.07 -5.31 -12.06
CA PRO A 170 15.43 -5.44 -12.55
C PRO A 170 16.33 -4.47 -11.80
N LEU A 171 17.61 -4.77 -11.69
CA LEU A 171 18.61 -3.72 -11.56
C LEU A 171 19.08 -3.48 -12.98
N GLY A 172 18.73 -2.31 -13.53
CA GLY A 172 19.33 -1.88 -14.79
C GLY A 172 20.84 -2.04 -14.71
N GLN A 173 21.49 -2.43 -15.83
CA GLN A 173 22.92 -2.77 -15.85
C GLN A 173 23.70 -1.84 -14.93
N ARG A 174 24.38 -2.47 -13.93
CA ARG A 174 25.33 -1.83 -13.03
C ARG A 174 26.14 -0.80 -13.82
N PHE A 175 26.40 0.35 -13.19
CA PHE A 175 27.24 1.44 -13.69
C PHE A 175 28.25 0.94 -14.73
N PRO A 176 28.43 1.62 -15.87
CA PRO A 176 29.26 1.11 -16.95
C PRO A 176 30.65 0.74 -16.41
N THR A 177 30.89 -0.55 -16.17
CA THR A 177 32.23 -1.09 -16.27
C THR A 177 32.53 -1.09 -17.75
N CYS A 178 33.71 -0.60 -18.10
CA CYS A 178 34.15 -0.45 -19.48
C CYS A 178 34.00 -1.80 -20.24
N GLY A 179 32.92 -1.96 -20.98
CA GLY A 179 32.54 -3.20 -21.65
C GLY A 179 31.36 -2.97 -22.62
N PRO A 180 31.20 -3.82 -23.66
CA PRO A 180 30.32 -3.53 -24.78
C PRO A 180 28.84 -3.45 -24.38
N ARG A 181 28.18 -2.40 -24.88
CA ARG A 181 26.80 -2.00 -24.58
C ARG A 181 25.80 -3.01 -25.11
N THR A 182 24.86 -3.46 -24.28
CA THR A 182 23.58 -4.01 -24.79
C THR A 182 22.56 -2.87 -24.92
N PRO A 183 21.99 -2.62 -26.10
CA PRO A 183 20.99 -1.58 -26.27
C PRO A 183 19.62 -2.06 -25.75
N GLY A 184 19.01 -1.32 -24.83
CA GLY A 184 17.53 -1.33 -24.66
C GLY A 184 16.93 -1.59 -23.28
N GLY A 185 17.71 -1.95 -22.25
CA GLY A 185 17.17 -2.24 -20.91
C GLY A 185 16.88 -1.00 -20.03
N PRO A 186 15.98 -1.10 -19.03
CA PRO A 186 15.79 -0.08 -18.00
C PRO A 186 17.08 0.23 -17.24
N ARG A 187 17.28 1.47 -16.80
CA ARG A 187 18.42 1.90 -15.98
C ARG A 187 17.98 2.26 -14.57
N ALA A 188 18.55 1.57 -13.58
CA ALA A 188 18.28 1.76 -12.16
C ALA A 188 19.43 2.52 -11.48
N TYR A 189 19.12 3.42 -10.55
CA TYR A 189 20.08 4.05 -9.65
C TYR A 189 19.63 3.83 -8.20
N VAL A 190 20.53 3.52 -7.28
CA VAL A 190 20.18 3.43 -5.85
C VAL A 190 20.77 4.65 -5.15
N TRP A 191 19.92 5.41 -4.46
CA TRP A 191 20.30 6.53 -3.61
C TRP A 191 19.98 6.17 -2.17
N TRP A 192 20.98 6.29 -1.31
CA TRP A 192 20.81 6.08 0.13
C TRP A 192 20.82 7.44 0.81
N SER A 193 19.72 7.79 1.48
CA SER A 193 19.70 8.91 2.42
C SER A 193 19.86 8.34 3.83
N ALA A 194 21.05 8.44 4.40
CA ALA A 194 21.19 8.35 5.84
C ALA A 194 20.97 9.76 6.38
N VAL A 195 19.84 10.03 7.03
CA VAL A 195 19.73 11.23 7.86
C VAL A 195 20.58 10.95 9.10
N PRO A 196 21.71 11.65 9.32
CA PRO A 196 22.44 11.50 10.57
C PRO A 196 21.55 12.02 11.69
N TYR A 197 21.46 11.27 12.80
CA TYR A 197 20.84 11.74 14.03
C TYR A 197 21.40 13.12 14.41
N THR A 198 20.63 14.15 14.11
CA THR A 198 20.72 15.45 14.76
C THR A 198 19.30 15.85 15.11
N SER A 199 19.07 15.96 16.40
CA SER A 199 17.83 16.29 17.08
C SER A 199 17.11 17.48 16.42
N ARG A 200 16.06 17.19 15.65
CA ARG A 200 14.98 18.15 15.38
C ARG A 200 13.63 17.46 15.52
N ASN A 201 12.96 17.83 16.61
CA ASN A 201 11.56 17.55 16.89
C ASN A 201 10.69 17.81 15.65
N TYR A 202 10.02 16.78 15.17
CA TYR A 202 8.77 16.94 14.46
C TYR A 202 7.75 16.00 15.10
N TYR A 203 6.78 16.62 15.77
CA TYR A 203 5.58 15.97 16.27
C TYR A 203 4.80 15.42 15.07
N ALA A 204 4.54 14.11 15.08
CA ALA A 204 3.58 13.48 14.20
C ALA A 204 2.19 13.58 14.82
N TYR A 205 1.25 14.16 14.07
CA TYR A 205 -0.20 13.99 14.25
C TYR A 205 -0.68 12.94 13.27
#